data_AF-A0A7R9M116-F1
#
_entry.id   AF-A0A7R9M116-F1
#
_cell.length_a   1.000
_cell.length_b   1.000
_cell.length_c   1.000
_cell.angle_alpha   90.00
_cell.angle_beta   90.00
_cell.angle_gamma   90.00
#
_symmetry.space_group_name_H-M   'P 1'
#
loop_
_entity.id
_entity.type
_entity.pdbx_description
1 polymer ?
#
loop_
_entity_poly.entity_id
_entity_poly.type
_entity_poly.pdbx_seq_one_letter_code
_entity_poly.pdbx_strand_id
1 'polypeptide(L)'
;ADQTVTGFKLEFAKLYKTLCLTLNDDQTTLLLYMLLHRNHYFKSFVLSRALDLDQFVVPILKILYTSPDRNSHHIYMALIILLVLSEDNLFNESVHDITLKNIVWYTDRQLTEISLGGLIVLVIIRTIQFNMSRA
;
A
#
# COMPACT_ATOMS: atom_id res chain seq x y z
N ALA A 1 -41.51 7.49 -10.50
CA ALA A 1 -41.50 6.77 -9.21
C ALA A 1 -40.07 6.35 -8.95
N ASP A 2 -39.43 7.07 -8.03
CA ASP A 2 -38.00 7.01 -7.70
C ASP A 2 -37.74 5.76 -6.84
N GLN A 3 -37.20 4.69 -7.44
CA GLN A 3 -36.75 3.51 -6.70
C GLN A 3 -35.36 3.81 -6.13
N THR A 4 -35.35 4.48 -4.99
CA THR A 4 -34.16 4.60 -4.15
C THR A 4 -33.84 3.23 -3.57
N VAL A 5 -32.98 2.47 -4.26
CA VAL A 5 -32.31 1.31 -3.69
C VAL A 5 -31.53 1.81 -2.47
N THR A 6 -32.06 1.56 -1.28
CA THR A 6 -31.37 1.78 0.00
C THR A 6 -30.25 0.75 0.14
N GLY A 7 -29.25 0.85 -0.73
CA GLY A 7 -27.99 0.14 -0.59
C GLY A 7 -27.17 0.77 0.54
N PHE A 8 -26.36 -0.05 1.20
CA PHE A 8 -25.40 0.40 2.20
C PHE A 8 -24.48 1.48 1.59
N LYS A 9 -24.70 2.75 1.94
CA LYS A 9 -23.81 3.86 1.57
C LYS A 9 -22.57 3.79 2.46
N LEU A 10 -21.59 3.03 2.01
CA LEU A 10 -20.29 3.00 2.65
C LEU A 10 -19.54 4.30 2.33
N GLU A 11 -19.21 5.07 3.37
CA GLU A 11 -18.32 6.23 3.22
C GLU A 11 -16.87 5.74 2.99
N PHE A 12 -16.50 5.50 1.73
CA PHE A 12 -15.18 5.02 1.34
C PHE A 12 -14.04 5.88 1.89
N ALA A 13 -14.25 7.19 2.04
CA ALA A 13 -13.26 8.09 2.63
C ALA A 13 -12.95 7.77 4.11
N LYS A 14 -13.97 7.47 4.91
CA LYS A 14 -13.79 7.10 6.33
C LYS A 14 -13.15 5.73 6.44
N LEU A 15 -13.65 4.76 5.65
CA LEU A 15 -13.08 3.42 5.60
C LEU A 15 -11.59 3.46 5.22
N TYR A 16 -11.25 4.19 4.16
CA TYR A 16 -9.86 4.36 3.71
C TYR A 16 -8.97 4.92 4.82
N LYS A 17 -9.41 5.99 5.49
CA LYS A 17 -8.65 6.58 6.60
C LYS A 17 -8.45 5.59 7.75
N THR A 18 -9.48 4.83 8.12
CA THR A 18 -9.37 3.80 9.16
C THR A 18 -8.42 2.69 8.75
N LEU A 19 -8.51 2.21 7.51
CA LEU A 19 -7.62 1.17 6.97
C LEU A 19 -6.15 1.65 6.97
N CYS A 20 -5.87 2.88 6.56
CA CYS A 20 -4.50 3.43 6.61
C CYS A 20 -3.93 3.46 8.03
N LEU A 21 -4.76 3.70 9.05
CA LEU A 21 -4.36 3.72 10.44
C LEU A 21 -4.16 2.31 11.03
N THR A 22 -4.94 1.33 10.60
CA THR A 22 -4.92 -0.04 11.16
C THR A 22 -4.12 -1.04 10.32
N LEU A 23 -3.48 -0.61 9.23
CA LEU A 23 -2.68 -1.42 8.30
C LEU A 23 -1.55 -2.24 8.96
N ASN A 24 -1.19 -1.94 10.20
CA ASN A 24 -0.19 -2.70 10.96
C ASN A 24 -0.67 -4.12 11.34
N ASP A 25 -1.98 -4.34 11.38
CA ASP A 25 -2.61 -5.61 11.75
C ASP A 25 -2.85 -6.52 10.53
N ASP A 26 -2.62 -7.81 10.73
CA ASP A 26 -2.73 -8.84 9.68
C ASP A 26 -4.16 -8.90 9.12
N GLN A 27 -5.18 -8.80 9.99
CA GLN A 27 -6.59 -8.88 9.58
C GLN A 27 -7.00 -7.67 8.77
N THR A 28 -6.53 -6.48 9.14
CA THR A 28 -6.76 -5.26 8.35
C THR A 28 -6.12 -5.37 6.97
N THR A 29 -4.90 -5.90 6.89
CA THR A 29 -4.20 -6.07 5.60
C THR A 29 -4.96 -7.04 4.70
N LEU A 30 -5.50 -8.13 5.25
CA LEU A 30 -6.32 -9.09 4.51
C LEU A 30 -7.64 -8.47 4.02
N LEU A 31 -8.31 -7.70 4.89
CA LEU A 31 -9.55 -6.99 4.54
C LEU A 31 -9.30 -6.01 3.40
N LEU A 32 -8.21 -5.26 3.49
CA LEU A 32 -7.79 -4.33 2.45
C LEU A 32 -7.49 -5.06 1.14
N TYR A 33 -6.74 -6.16 1.18
CA TYR A 33 -6.49 -7.00 0.02
C TYR A 33 -7.80 -7.45 -0.64
N MET A 34 -8.76 -7.96 0.14
CA MET A 34 -10.06 -8.37 -0.37
C MET A 34 -10.85 -7.20 -0.99
N LEU A 35 -10.83 -6.02 -0.36
CA LEU A 35 -11.50 -4.83 -0.87
C LEU A 35 -10.88 -4.36 -2.19
N LEU A 36 -9.55 -4.29 -2.26
CA LEU A 36 -8.84 -3.83 -3.45
C LEU A 36 -9.00 -4.81 -4.62
N HIS A 37 -9.01 -6.12 -4.32
CA HIS A 37 -9.14 -7.17 -5.33
C HIS A 37 -10.59 -7.41 -5.80
N ARG A 38 -11.57 -7.41 -4.88
CA ARG A 38 -12.96 -7.77 -5.22
C ARG A 38 -13.86 -6.57 -5.50
N ASN A 39 -13.51 -5.37 -5.03
CA ASN A 39 -14.34 -4.19 -5.17
C ASN A 39 -13.68 -3.16 -6.10
N HIS A 40 -14.06 -3.22 -7.38
CA HIS A 40 -13.56 -2.30 -8.41
C HIS A 40 -13.87 -0.83 -8.10
N TYR A 41 -15.01 -0.54 -7.46
CA TYR A 41 -15.36 0.82 -7.05
C TYR A 41 -14.42 1.35 -5.96
N PHE A 42 -14.06 0.49 -5.00
CA PHE A 42 -13.08 0.84 -3.98
C PHE A 42 -11.67 1.01 -4.58
N LYS A 43 -11.24 0.10 -5.46
CA LYS A 43 -9.95 0.23 -6.19
C LYS A 43 -9.89 1.55 -6.96
N SER A 44 -10.92 1.86 -7.76
CA SER A 44 -10.99 3.11 -8.52
C SER A 44 -11.03 4.35 -7.62
N PHE A 45 -11.74 4.30 -6.49
CA PHE A 45 -11.74 5.37 -5.49
C PHE A 45 -10.35 5.62 -4.88
N VAL A 46 -9.61 4.56 -4.54
CA VAL A 46 -8.24 4.65 -4.00
C VAL A 46 -7.28 5.22 -5.05
N LEU A 47 -7.35 4.72 -6.28
CA LEU A 47 -6.49 5.17 -7.39
C LEU A 47 -6.77 6.62 -7.81
N SER A 48 -8.03 7.06 -7.72
CA SER A 48 -8.41 8.45 -8.01
C SER A 48 -7.86 9.46 -6.99
N ARG A 49 -7.42 9.00 -5.81
CA ARG A 49 -6.93 9.85 -4.72
C ARG A 49 -5.40 9.82 -4.63
N ALA A 50 -4.76 10.17 -5.74
CA ALA A 50 -3.30 10.17 -5.90
C ALA A 50 -2.53 10.92 -4.78
N LEU A 51 -3.10 11.99 -4.21
CA LEU A 51 -2.42 12.84 -3.22
C LEU A 51 -2.17 12.16 -1.85
N ASP A 52 -2.97 11.15 -1.48
CA ASP A 52 -2.85 10.45 -0.20
C ASP A 52 -2.21 9.04 -0.35
N LEU A 53 -1.66 8.72 -1.53
CA LEU A 53 -1.07 7.41 -1.79
C LEU A 53 0.10 7.10 -0.86
N ASP A 54 0.82 8.11 -0.37
CA ASP A 54 1.89 7.95 0.62
C ASP A 54 1.36 7.35 1.94
N GLN A 55 0.22 7.83 2.44
CA GLN A 55 -0.39 7.31 3.68
C GLN A 55 -0.77 5.83 3.57
N PHE A 56 -0.97 5.35 2.35
CA PHE A 56 -1.33 3.96 2.07
C PHE A 56 -0.11 3.08 1.78
N VAL A 57 0.76 3.55 0.88
CA VAL A 57 1.92 2.79 0.39
C VAL A 57 3.02 2.74 1.45
N VAL A 58 3.23 3.80 2.23
CA VAL A 58 4.29 3.82 3.26
C VAL A 58 4.08 2.74 4.34
N PRO A 59 2.88 2.53 4.91
CA PRO A 59 2.64 1.39 5.80
C PRO A 59 2.91 0.03 5.16
N ILE A 60 2.54 -0.17 3.89
CA ILE A 60 2.81 -1.42 3.16
C ILE A 60 4.32 -1.64 3.01
N LEU A 61 5.06 -0.59 2.65
CA LEU A 61 6.52 -0.63 2.57
C LEU A 61 7.17 -0.91 3.92
N LYS A 62 6.63 -0.37 5.02
CA LYS A 62 7.08 -0.71 6.38
C LYS A 62 6.86 -2.19 6.70
N ILE A 63 5.71 -2.78 6.33
CA ILE A 63 5.46 -4.22 6.52
C ILE A 63 6.52 -5.06 5.78
N LEU A 64 6.83 -4.69 4.54
CA LEU A 64 7.88 -5.36 3.76
C LEU A 64 9.28 -5.15 4.35
N TYR A 65 9.56 -3.97 4.91
CA TYR A 65 10.86 -3.66 5.51
C TYR A 65 11.09 -4.39 6.85
N THR A 66 10.08 -4.50 7.70
CA THR A 66 10.13 -5.20 9.01
C THR A 66 10.07 -6.73 8.86
N SER A 67 10.33 -7.27 7.66
CA SER A 67 10.19 -8.69 7.28
C SER A 67 11.03 -9.75 8.00
N PRO A 68 12.10 -9.50 8.79
CA PRO A 68 12.74 -10.62 9.47
C PRO A 68 11.85 -11.25 10.58
N ASP A 69 10.86 -10.52 11.12
CA ASP A 69 10.08 -10.95 12.29
C ASP A 69 8.60 -11.34 12.00
N ARG A 70 8.11 -11.20 10.76
CA ARG A 70 6.69 -11.46 10.43
C ARG A 70 6.46 -12.76 9.66
N ASN A 71 5.25 -13.32 9.80
CA ASN A 71 4.79 -14.50 9.06
C ASN A 71 4.89 -14.30 7.54
N SER A 72 5.43 -15.28 6.82
CA SER A 72 5.64 -15.23 5.36
C SER A 72 4.40 -14.79 4.58
N HIS A 73 3.20 -15.20 5.03
CA HIS A 73 1.94 -14.86 4.38
C HIS A 73 1.64 -13.35 4.34
N HIS A 74 2.02 -12.59 5.37
CA HIS A 74 1.76 -11.14 5.41
C HIS A 74 2.62 -10.39 4.39
N ILE A 75 3.86 -10.85 4.20
CA ILE A 75 4.79 -10.34 3.18
C ILE A 75 4.19 -10.54 1.78
N TYR A 76 3.71 -11.76 1.48
CA TYR A 76 3.09 -12.05 0.19
C TYR A 76 1.83 -11.21 -0.05
N MET A 77 0.97 -11.01 0.96
CA MET A 77 -0.20 -10.14 0.83
C MET A 77 0.20 -8.69 0.48
N ALA A 78 1.22 -8.15 1.16
CA ALA A 78 1.74 -6.82 0.87
C ALA A 78 2.30 -6.70 -0.56
N LEU A 79 3.04 -7.72 -1.02
CA LEU A 79 3.55 -7.78 -2.40
C LEU A 79 2.42 -7.83 -3.43
N ILE A 80 1.36 -8.62 -3.19
CA ILE A 80 0.21 -8.69 -4.11
C ILE A 80 -0.53 -7.35 -4.15
N ILE A 81 -0.71 -6.67 -3.01
CA ILE A 81 -1.35 -5.34 -2.98
C ILE A 81 -0.52 -4.35 -3.80
N LEU A 82 0.80 -4.33 -3.62
CA LEU A 82 1.71 -3.48 -4.42
C LEU A 82 1.62 -3.80 -5.91
N LEU A 83 1.54 -5.09 -6.27
CA LEU A 83 1.37 -5.52 -7.66
C LEU A 83 0.05 -5.02 -8.26
N VAL A 84 -1.07 -5.19 -7.55
CA VAL A 84 -2.40 -4.75 -8.00
C VAL A 84 -2.49 -3.23 -8.18
N LEU A 85 -1.77 -2.47 -7.36
CA LEU A 85 -1.66 -1.02 -7.52
C LEU A 85 -0.78 -0.63 -8.71
N SER A 86 0.36 -1.30 -8.88
CA SER A 86 1.32 -1.02 -9.97
C SER A 86 0.80 -1.34 -11.37
N GLU A 87 -0.31 -2.07 -11.48
CA GLU A 87 -0.97 -2.32 -12.75
C GLU A 87 -1.63 -1.06 -13.34
N ASP A 88 -1.92 -0.06 -12.49
CA ASP A 88 -2.54 1.19 -12.93
C ASP A 88 -1.49 2.25 -13.32
N ASN A 89 -1.64 2.81 -14.53
CA ASN A 89 -0.69 3.79 -15.05
C ASN A 89 -0.72 5.11 -14.27
N LEU A 90 -1.89 5.57 -13.81
CA LEU A 90 -2.01 6.81 -13.03
C LEU A 90 -1.32 6.65 -11.67
N PHE A 91 -1.43 5.47 -11.06
CA PHE A 91 -0.68 5.15 -9.85
C PHE A 91 0.82 5.25 -10.10
N ASN A 92 1.34 4.64 -11.17
CA ASN A 92 2.77 4.62 -11.48
C ASN A 92 3.36 6.03 -11.71
N GLU A 93 2.62 6.90 -12.39
CA GLU A 93 3.01 8.31 -12.54
C GLU A 93 2.96 9.04 -11.19
N SER A 94 1.86 8.90 -10.45
CA SER A 94 1.64 9.57 -9.17
C SER A 94 2.69 9.22 -8.11
N VAL A 95 3.12 7.96 -8.02
CA VAL A 95 4.15 7.56 -7.04
C VAL A 95 5.52 8.14 -7.36
N HIS A 96 5.81 8.49 -8.62
CA HIS A 96 7.07 9.15 -8.96
C HIS A 96 7.04 10.65 -8.66
N ASP A 97 5.87 11.27 -8.77
CA ASP A 97 5.67 12.70 -8.47
C ASP A 97 5.69 12.99 -6.96
N ILE A 98 5.28 12.03 -6.12
CA ILE A 98 5.28 12.18 -4.66
C ILE A 98 6.70 12.06 -4.12
N THR A 99 7.25 13.17 -3.59
CA THR A 99 8.55 13.19 -2.91
C THR A 99 8.38 13.08 -1.39
N LEU A 100 9.07 12.11 -0.80
CA LEU A 100 9.12 11.90 0.64
C LEU A 100 10.42 12.47 1.19
N LYS A 101 10.30 13.25 2.28
CA LYS A 101 11.43 13.84 3.01
C LYS A 101 11.57 13.17 4.37
N ASN A 102 12.81 12.90 4.80
CA ASN A 102 13.14 12.35 6.11
C ASN A 102 12.44 11.01 6.47
N ILE A 103 12.80 9.94 5.76
CA ILE A 103 12.27 8.60 6.02
C ILE A 103 12.97 7.98 7.24
N VAL A 104 12.43 8.23 8.44
CA VAL A 104 13.02 7.80 9.72
C VAL A 104 13.01 6.29 9.97
N TRP A 105 12.17 5.53 9.26
CA TRP A 105 12.05 4.08 9.45
C TRP A 105 12.97 3.26 8.56
N TYR A 106 13.56 3.86 7.51
CA TYR A 106 14.50 3.19 6.63
C TYR A 106 15.91 3.32 7.21
N THR A 107 16.38 2.26 7.87
CA THR A 107 17.60 2.26 8.69
C THR A 107 18.89 2.01 7.89
N ASP A 108 18.79 1.49 6.67
CA ASP A 108 19.96 1.10 5.86
C ASP A 108 20.74 2.28 5.25
N ARG A 109 20.07 3.39 4.93
CA ARG A 109 20.71 4.64 4.47
C ARG A 109 19.90 5.85 4.92
N GLN A 110 20.58 6.94 5.26
CA GLN A 110 19.90 8.22 5.45
C GLN A 110 19.40 8.74 4.10
N LEU A 111 18.11 8.54 3.83
CA LEU A 111 17.43 9.08 2.66
C LEU A 111 16.89 10.47 3.04
N THR A 112 17.57 11.52 2.57
CA THR A 112 17.15 12.92 2.77
C THR A 112 15.91 13.28 1.96
N GLU A 113 15.88 12.88 0.69
CA GLU A 113 14.76 13.06 -0.23
C GLU A 113 14.73 11.92 -1.26
N ILE A 114 13.57 11.31 -1.46
CA ILE A 114 13.36 10.25 -2.46
C ILE A 114 11.91 10.27 -2.95
N SER A 115 11.68 9.92 -4.22
CA SER A 115 10.32 9.67 -4.69
C SER A 115 9.74 8.42 -4.01
N LEU A 116 8.41 8.40 -3.83
CA LEU A 116 7.72 7.23 -3.30
C LEU A 116 7.96 6.00 -4.20
N GLY A 117 7.98 6.19 -5.52
CA GLY A 117 8.35 5.16 -6.50
C GLY A 117 9.76 4.60 -6.30
N GLY A 118 10.75 5.47 -6.07
CA GLY A 118 12.12 5.04 -5.77
C GLY A 118 12.21 4.24 -4.47
N LEU A 119 11.45 4.62 -3.45
CA LEU A 119 11.37 3.89 -2.19
C LEU A 119 10.73 2.51 -2.37
N ILE A 120 9.68 2.38 -3.19
CA ILE A 120 9.06 1.10 -3.53
C ILE A 120 10.11 0.14 -4.12
N VAL A 121 10.86 0.61 -5.11
CA VAL A 121 11.90 -0.20 -5.77
C VAL A 121 12.98 -0.65 -4.78
N LEU A 122 13.47 0.25 -3.92
CA LEU A 122 14.48 -0.09 -2.91
C LEU A 122 14.00 -1.16 -1.93
N VAL A 123 12.77 -1.04 -1.44
CA VAL A 123 12.19 -2.02 -0.51
C VAL A 123 12.01 -3.36 -1.20
N ILE A 124 11.52 -3.39 -2.45
CA ILE A 124 11.38 -4.64 -3.23
C ILE A 124 12.73 -5.32 -3.44
N ILE A 125 13.77 -4.58 -3.85
CA ILE A 125 15.12 -5.13 -4.03
C ILE A 125 15.61 -5.76 -2.73
N ARG A 126 15.44 -5.07 -1.60
CA ARG A 126 15.81 -5.59 -0.27
C ARG A 126 15.02 -6.87 0.06
N THR A 127 13.71 -6.89 -0.18
CA THR A 127 12.86 -8.07 0.05
C THR A 127 13.33 -9.26 -0.79
N ILE A 128 13.69 -9.05 -2.06
CA ILE A 128 14.23 -10.10 -2.94
C ILE A 128 15.60 -10.58 -2.42
N GLN A 129 16.50 -9.67 -2.07
CA GLN A 129 17.82 -10.02 -1.53
C GLN A 129 17.71 -10.84 -0.23
N PHE A 130 16.78 -10.48 0.65
CA PHE A 130 16.51 -11.22 1.88
C PHE A 130 15.90 -12.60 1.60
N ASN A 131 15.05 -12.71 0.58
CA ASN A 131 14.50 -14.00 0.16
C ASN A 131 15.59 -14.91 -0.43
N MET A 132 16.46 -14.37 -1.29
CA MET A 132 17.57 -15.09 -1.92
C MET A 132 18.66 -15.51 -0.93
N SER A 133 18.91 -14.75 0.13
CA SER A 133 19.91 -15.12 1.15
C SER A 133 19.44 -16.22 2.12
N ARG A 134 18.13 -16.53 2.13
CA ARG A 134 17.54 -17.63 2.92
C ARG A 134 17.37 -18.92 2.11
N ALA A 135 17.50 -18.86 0.79
CA ALA A 135 17.48 -19.99 -0.13
C ALA A 135 18.89 -20.60 -0.27
#